data_AF-A0A482T6P0-F1
#
_entry.id   AF-A0A482T6P0-F1
#
_cell.length_a   1.000
_cell.length_b   1.000
_cell.length_c   1.000
_cell.angle_alpha   90.00
_cell.angle_beta   90.00
_cell.angle_gamma   90.00
#
_symmetry.space_group_name_H-M   'P 1'
#
loop_
_entity.id
_entity.type
_entity.pdbx_description
1 polymer ?
#
loop_
_entity_poly.entity_id
_entity_poly.type
_entity_poly.pdbx_seq_one_letter_code
_entity_poly.pdbx_strand_id
1 'polypeptide(L)'
;MSGANTRPGKTVYLGSEMFDFKSYQPGSEGIVATTKVPSTQVWKVPVGMPLVVALVGKQTATAAGGDTTTVDLTPEAPIVDYMDDVTAGEYTTDASLVGYFDSDGDGDPDTLITDSTDTQYTGTFGTDGDFVASAELKETTGNGDVSVAFYAVMRHGLTKIQKRNSGKGNVSQELQSEDSITWAFSNPDSPETDRQITWDGRNSGMRGVLPPKFNMDLLFFDTEFATAVEAADAENVEVSIPVNQRPLRPDEEAAELRRKVTQTMVA
;
A
#
# COMPACT_ATOMS: atom_id res chain seq x y z
N MET A 1 -5.21 10.88 46.71
CA MET A 1 -5.26 9.83 45.66
C MET A 1 -5.88 10.48 44.43
N SER A 2 -5.05 11.01 43.52
CA SER A 2 -5.50 11.75 42.35
C SER A 2 -5.95 10.77 41.26
N GLY A 3 -7.22 10.87 40.85
CA GLY A 3 -7.72 10.17 39.69
C GLY A 3 -6.87 10.49 38.47
N ALA A 4 -6.15 9.50 37.97
CA ALA A 4 -5.54 9.57 36.66
C ALA A 4 -6.68 9.84 35.67
N ASN A 5 -6.71 11.04 35.10
CA ASN A 5 -7.60 11.45 34.02
C ASN A 5 -7.28 10.58 32.78
N THR A 6 -7.69 9.31 32.84
CA THR A 6 -7.63 8.35 31.74
C THR A 6 -8.84 8.65 30.87
N ARG A 7 -8.71 9.67 30.01
CA ARG A 7 -9.60 9.76 28.86
C ARG A 7 -9.04 8.87 27.76
N PRO A 8 -9.88 8.05 27.11
CA PRO A 8 -9.40 6.95 26.30
C PRO A 8 -8.67 7.51 25.08
N GLY A 9 -7.45 7.03 24.83
CA GLY A 9 -6.94 7.10 23.47
C GLY A 9 -7.92 6.36 22.57
N LYS A 10 -8.25 6.94 21.42
CA LYS A 10 -9.05 6.25 20.42
C LYS A 10 -8.09 5.57 19.45
N THR A 11 -8.27 4.27 19.24
CA THR A 11 -7.62 3.60 18.11
C THR A 11 -8.30 4.08 16.83
N VAL A 12 -7.52 4.61 15.92
CA VAL A 12 -7.93 5.13 14.62
C VAL A 12 -7.11 4.40 13.56
N TYR A 13 -7.74 4.00 12.47
CA TYR A 13 -7.07 3.43 11.31
C TYR A 13 -6.74 4.57 10.35
N LEU A 14 -5.48 4.66 9.96
CA LEU A 14 -5.01 5.58 8.94
C LEU A 14 -5.18 4.88 7.58
N GLY A 15 -6.20 5.30 6.82
CA GLY A 15 -6.50 4.83 5.48
C GLY A 15 -5.66 5.54 4.41
N SER A 16 -5.77 5.08 3.15
CA SER A 16 -5.06 5.68 2.00
C SER A 16 -5.35 7.18 1.83
N GLU A 17 -6.57 7.61 2.15
CA GLU A 17 -7.03 9.01 2.09
C GLU A 17 -6.31 9.97 3.05
N MET A 18 -5.56 9.42 4.01
CA MET A 18 -4.78 10.22 4.96
C MET A 18 -3.31 10.37 4.58
N PHE A 19 -2.89 9.79 3.45
CA PHE A 19 -1.51 9.85 2.97
C PHE A 19 -1.37 10.71 1.73
N ASP A 20 -0.32 11.54 1.72
CA ASP A 20 0.18 12.17 0.52
C ASP A 20 1.11 11.17 -0.21
N PHE A 21 0.64 10.64 -1.32
CA PHE A 21 1.35 9.69 -2.16
C PHE A 21 2.41 10.37 -3.05
N LYS A 22 3.46 9.63 -3.39
CA LYS A 22 4.61 10.12 -4.15
C LYS A 22 5.06 9.09 -5.17
N SER A 23 5.46 9.60 -6.34
CA SER A 23 6.07 8.78 -7.37
C SER A 23 7.37 8.13 -6.89
N TYR A 24 7.59 6.91 -7.36
CA TYR A 24 8.74 6.08 -7.04
C TYR A 24 9.52 5.75 -8.32
N GLN A 25 10.83 5.53 -8.19
CA GLN A 25 11.67 5.05 -9.28
C GLN A 25 12.50 3.85 -8.79
N PRO A 26 12.56 2.75 -9.55
CA PRO A 26 13.31 1.56 -9.18
C PRO A 26 14.81 1.87 -8.99
N GLY A 27 15.47 1.03 -8.18
CA GLY A 27 16.91 1.10 -7.94
C GLY A 27 17.33 2.06 -6.82
N SER A 28 16.38 2.69 -6.11
CA SER A 28 16.69 3.55 -4.97
C SER A 28 15.62 3.48 -3.88
N GLU A 29 15.99 3.61 -2.60
CA GLU A 29 15.00 3.67 -1.51
C GLU A 29 14.29 5.03 -1.58
N GLY A 30 12.95 5.03 -1.61
CA GLY A 30 12.14 6.23 -1.80
C GLY A 30 10.94 6.27 -0.88
N ILE A 31 10.48 7.47 -0.49
CA ILE A 31 9.22 7.65 0.24
C ILE A 31 8.08 7.62 -0.77
N VAL A 32 7.19 6.64 -0.67
CA VAL A 32 6.03 6.47 -1.57
C VAL A 32 4.73 7.00 -1.00
N ALA A 33 4.64 7.14 0.33
CA ALA A 33 3.51 7.76 0.99
C ALA A 33 3.96 8.48 2.28
N THR A 34 3.34 9.60 2.61
CA THR A 34 3.61 10.32 3.86
C THR A 34 2.34 10.86 4.48
N THR A 35 2.19 10.72 5.80
CA THR A 35 1.13 11.38 6.55
C THR A 35 1.72 12.17 7.70
N LYS A 36 1.07 13.28 8.05
CA LYS A 36 1.56 14.22 9.06
C LYS A 36 0.69 14.21 10.30
N VAL A 37 1.32 14.04 11.46
CA VAL A 37 0.62 14.13 12.74
C VAL A 37 0.07 15.55 12.94
N PRO A 38 -1.26 15.70 13.17
CA PRO A 38 -1.87 17.00 13.39
C PRO A 38 -1.22 17.77 14.55
N SER A 39 -1.19 19.10 14.44
CA SER A 39 -0.52 19.98 15.41
C SER A 39 -1.10 19.88 16.83
N THR A 40 -2.33 19.38 16.96
CA THR A 40 -3.10 19.25 18.20
C THR A 40 -3.14 17.82 18.75
N GLN A 41 -2.42 16.89 18.14
CA GLN A 41 -2.52 15.46 18.44
C GLN A 41 -1.18 14.81 18.71
N VAL A 42 -1.23 13.75 19.50
CA VAL A 42 -0.14 12.80 19.69
C VAL A 42 -0.65 11.44 19.24
N TRP A 43 0.09 10.80 18.36
CA TRP A 43 -0.18 9.43 17.95
C TRP A 43 0.77 8.48 18.65
N LYS A 44 0.30 7.26 18.88
CA LYS A 44 1.12 6.17 19.41
C LYS A 44 0.81 4.90 18.65
N VAL A 45 1.85 4.23 18.16
CA VAL A 45 1.77 2.90 17.58
C VAL A 45 1.30 1.89 18.64
N PRO A 46 0.18 1.17 18.43
CA PRO A 46 -0.31 0.16 19.35
C PRO A 46 0.37 -1.18 19.07
N VAL A 47 1.27 -1.59 19.97
CA VAL A 47 1.97 -2.90 19.91
C VAL A 47 0.97 -4.05 19.78
N GLY A 48 1.28 -5.02 18.90
CA GLY A 48 0.50 -6.24 18.71
C GLY A 48 -0.81 -6.06 17.96
N MET A 49 -1.11 -4.85 17.45
CA MET A 49 -2.26 -4.62 16.59
C MET A 49 -1.87 -4.84 15.12
N PRO A 50 -2.80 -5.36 14.30
CA PRO A 50 -2.55 -5.66 12.90
C PRO A 50 -2.50 -4.42 12.02
N LEU A 51 -1.60 -4.42 11.05
CA LEU A 51 -1.49 -3.37 10.03
C LEU A 51 -1.57 -3.99 8.62
N VAL A 52 -2.11 -3.22 7.67
CA VAL A 52 -2.21 -3.60 6.25
C VAL A 52 -1.54 -2.50 5.41
N VAL A 53 -0.63 -2.90 4.52
CA VAL A 53 0.02 -2.03 3.53
C VAL A 53 0.23 -2.84 2.26
N ALA A 54 -0.57 -2.57 1.22
CA ALA A 54 -0.46 -3.14 -0.13
C ALA A 54 -0.12 -2.03 -1.12
N LEU A 55 1.05 -2.15 -1.77
CA LEU A 55 1.41 -1.30 -2.90
C LEU A 55 1.15 -2.07 -4.18
N VAL A 56 0.66 -1.40 -5.22
CA VAL A 56 0.34 -2.03 -6.52
C VAL A 56 1.32 -1.55 -7.59
N GLY A 57 1.73 -2.47 -8.46
CA GLY A 57 2.49 -2.19 -9.69
C GLY A 57 1.54 -2.08 -10.88
N LYS A 58 1.93 -1.29 -11.88
CA LYS A 58 1.17 -1.07 -13.13
C LYS A 58 2.00 -1.60 -14.29
N GLN A 59 1.36 -2.41 -15.12
CA GLN A 59 1.91 -2.85 -16.39
C GLN A 59 0.89 -2.53 -17.49
N THR A 60 1.35 -1.86 -18.54
CA THR A 60 0.54 -1.68 -19.74
C THR A 60 0.84 -2.80 -20.74
N ALA A 61 -0.20 -3.39 -21.31
CA ALA A 61 -0.13 -4.36 -22.38
C ALA A 61 -1.10 -3.97 -23.50
N THR A 62 -1.02 -4.67 -24.64
CA THR A 62 -1.86 -4.39 -25.80
C THR A 62 -2.61 -5.66 -26.17
N ALA A 63 -3.94 -5.58 -26.19
CA ALA A 63 -4.79 -6.62 -26.77
C ALA A 63 -4.89 -6.38 -28.28
N ALA A 64 -4.42 -7.33 -29.09
CA ALA A 64 -4.46 -7.22 -30.54
C ALA A 64 -5.91 -7.33 -31.06
N GLY A 65 -6.27 -6.47 -32.01
CA GLY A 65 -7.63 -6.40 -32.55
C GLY A 65 -8.11 -7.72 -33.16
N GLY A 66 -9.28 -8.20 -32.74
CA GLY A 66 -9.93 -9.42 -33.26
C GLY A 66 -9.25 -10.76 -32.93
N ASP A 67 -8.09 -10.74 -32.28
CA ASP A 67 -7.33 -11.93 -31.89
C ASP A 67 -7.29 -12.09 -30.37
N THR A 68 -6.98 -13.32 -29.95
CA THR A 68 -6.73 -13.63 -28.55
C THR A 68 -5.25 -13.38 -28.24
N THR A 69 -5.00 -12.56 -27.22
CA THR A 69 -3.65 -12.14 -26.83
C THR A 69 -3.35 -12.60 -25.40
N THR A 70 -2.26 -13.34 -25.22
CA THR A 70 -1.73 -13.65 -23.89
C THR A 70 -0.80 -12.54 -23.45
N VAL A 71 -1.05 -12.01 -22.25
CA VAL A 71 -0.21 -11.01 -21.59
C VAL A 71 0.48 -11.66 -20.42
N ASP A 72 1.80 -11.75 -20.46
CA ASP A 72 2.61 -12.13 -19.31
C ASP A 72 2.61 -10.98 -18.29
N LEU A 73 2.34 -11.30 -17.03
CA LEU A 73 2.26 -10.34 -15.93
C LEU A 73 3.62 -10.24 -15.24
N THR A 74 4.08 -9.01 -15.05
CA THR A 74 5.34 -8.72 -14.36
C THR A 74 5.20 -7.38 -13.62
N PRO A 75 4.92 -7.39 -12.31
CA PRO A 75 4.89 -8.56 -11.43
C PRO A 75 3.67 -9.47 -11.62
N GLU A 76 3.84 -10.76 -11.33
CA GLU A 76 2.76 -11.75 -11.23
C GLU A 76 1.84 -11.39 -10.04
N ALA A 77 0.53 -11.57 -10.19
CA ALA A 77 -0.45 -11.19 -9.17
C ALA A 77 -0.73 -12.33 -8.19
N PRO A 78 -0.69 -12.12 -6.86
CA PRO A 78 -0.94 -13.19 -5.89
C PRO A 78 -2.42 -13.60 -5.85
N ILE A 79 -2.72 -14.87 -5.66
CA ILE A 79 -4.05 -15.40 -5.37
C ILE A 79 -4.19 -15.48 -3.85
N VAL A 80 -5.27 -14.93 -3.30
CA VAL A 80 -5.42 -14.77 -1.84
C VAL A 80 -6.84 -15.12 -1.42
N ASP A 81 -6.97 -15.93 -0.35
CA ASP A 81 -8.24 -16.55 0.05
C ASP A 81 -9.38 -15.59 0.47
N TYR A 82 -9.10 -14.30 0.60
CA TYR A 82 -10.05 -13.30 1.11
C TYR A 82 -10.22 -12.08 0.19
N MET A 83 -9.64 -12.10 -1.00
CA MET A 83 -10.02 -11.21 -2.12
C MET A 83 -10.70 -12.04 -3.20
N ASP A 84 -11.38 -11.36 -4.11
CA ASP A 84 -12.00 -11.99 -5.26
C ASP A 84 -10.93 -12.62 -6.18
N ASP A 85 -11.16 -13.87 -6.58
CA ASP A 85 -10.24 -14.65 -7.42
C ASP A 85 -10.60 -14.53 -8.91
N VAL A 86 -9.78 -13.78 -9.65
CA VAL A 86 -9.93 -13.62 -11.10
C VAL A 86 -9.86 -14.95 -11.87
N THR A 87 -9.13 -15.94 -11.36
CA THR A 87 -9.03 -17.26 -12.00
C THR A 87 -10.29 -18.10 -11.79
N ALA A 88 -11.07 -17.79 -10.74
CA ALA A 88 -12.38 -18.35 -10.47
C ALA A 88 -13.53 -17.60 -11.19
N GLY A 89 -13.22 -16.53 -11.92
CA GLY A 89 -14.19 -15.69 -12.62
C GLY A 89 -14.76 -14.54 -11.78
N GLU A 90 -14.13 -14.23 -10.65
CA GLU A 90 -14.53 -13.13 -9.78
C GLU A 90 -13.75 -11.86 -10.18
N TYR A 91 -14.35 -11.06 -11.06
CA TYR A 91 -13.69 -9.92 -11.66
C TYR A 91 -14.22 -8.60 -11.11
N THR A 92 -13.66 -8.17 -9.99
CA THR A 92 -14.08 -6.94 -9.30
C THR A 92 -12.90 -6.00 -9.12
N THR A 93 -13.19 -4.77 -8.69
CA THR A 93 -12.16 -3.79 -8.31
C THR A 93 -11.38 -4.20 -7.07
N ASP A 94 -11.90 -5.17 -6.31
CA ASP A 94 -11.33 -5.66 -5.05
C ASP A 94 -10.51 -6.95 -5.26
N ALA A 95 -10.29 -7.36 -6.52
CA ALA A 95 -9.48 -8.52 -6.87
C ALA A 95 -7.98 -8.22 -6.82
N SER A 96 -7.15 -9.25 -6.68
CA SER A 96 -5.69 -9.10 -6.59
C SER A 96 -5.00 -8.71 -7.91
N LEU A 97 -5.71 -8.90 -9.02
CA LEU A 97 -5.36 -8.43 -10.36
C LEU A 97 -6.55 -7.68 -10.93
N VAL A 98 -6.33 -6.43 -11.33
CA VAL A 98 -7.37 -5.60 -11.95
C VAL A 98 -6.86 -5.05 -13.27
N GLY A 99 -7.66 -5.16 -14.33
CA GLY A 99 -7.33 -4.66 -15.65
C GLY A 99 -8.30 -3.58 -16.10
N TYR A 100 -7.78 -2.43 -16.52
CA TYR A 100 -8.54 -1.31 -17.10
C TYR A 100 -8.11 -1.03 -18.53
N PHE A 101 -9.02 -0.51 -19.34
CA PHE A 101 -8.70 0.06 -20.65
C PHE A 101 -9.35 1.43 -20.79
N ASP A 102 -8.83 2.22 -21.72
CA ASP A 102 -9.36 3.54 -22.07
C ASP A 102 -10.49 3.34 -23.10
N SER A 103 -11.73 3.53 -22.64
CA SER A 103 -12.92 3.30 -23.48
C SER A 103 -13.32 4.52 -24.31
N ASP A 104 -12.98 5.73 -23.87
CA ASP A 104 -13.40 6.99 -24.50
C ASP A 104 -12.30 7.67 -25.34
N GLY A 105 -11.07 7.15 -25.24
CA GLY A 105 -9.91 7.54 -26.02
C GLY A 105 -9.20 8.79 -25.50
N ASP A 106 -9.40 9.18 -24.23
CA ASP A 106 -8.78 10.36 -23.64
C ASP A 106 -7.31 10.15 -23.21
N GLY A 107 -6.85 8.90 -23.21
CA GLY A 107 -5.51 8.47 -22.85
C GLY A 107 -5.38 7.89 -21.45
N ASP A 108 -6.42 7.96 -20.62
CA ASP A 108 -6.45 7.44 -19.25
C ASP A 108 -7.37 6.20 -19.16
N PRO A 109 -6.91 5.07 -18.59
CA PRO A 109 -7.77 3.88 -18.43
C PRO A 109 -8.93 4.14 -17.46
N ASP A 110 -10.17 3.92 -17.90
CA ASP A 110 -11.39 4.28 -17.16
C ASP A 110 -12.38 3.12 -17.00
N THR A 111 -12.24 2.06 -17.78
CA THR A 111 -13.22 0.96 -17.86
C THR A 111 -12.59 -0.37 -17.48
N LEU A 112 -13.21 -1.06 -16.52
CA LEU A 112 -12.82 -2.41 -16.10
C LEU A 112 -13.04 -3.40 -17.24
N ILE A 113 -12.07 -4.31 -17.48
CA ILE A 113 -12.12 -5.32 -18.56
C ILE A 113 -13.36 -6.25 -18.47
N THR A 114 -14.06 -6.28 -17.34
CA THR A 114 -15.13 -7.25 -17.10
C THR A 114 -16.52 -6.68 -17.26
N ASP A 115 -16.62 -5.35 -17.29
CA ASP A 115 -17.85 -4.63 -17.59
C ASP A 115 -17.93 -4.20 -19.06
N SER A 116 -16.93 -4.58 -19.88
CA SER A 116 -16.79 -4.12 -21.27
C SER A 116 -17.20 -5.14 -22.32
N THR A 117 -17.85 -4.65 -23.38
CA THR A 117 -18.11 -5.42 -24.62
C THR A 117 -16.96 -5.38 -25.61
N ASP A 118 -15.90 -4.63 -25.30
CA ASP A 118 -14.90 -4.22 -26.28
C ASP A 118 -13.55 -4.89 -26.05
N THR A 119 -13.20 -5.17 -24.80
CA THR A 119 -12.06 -5.99 -24.41
C THR A 119 -12.42 -6.77 -23.15
N GLN A 120 -12.19 -8.09 -23.18
CA GLN A 120 -12.57 -9.00 -22.10
C GLN A 120 -11.46 -10.00 -21.77
N TYR A 121 -11.43 -10.47 -20.52
CA TYR A 121 -10.72 -11.70 -20.18
C TYR A 121 -11.40 -12.88 -20.89
N THR A 122 -10.63 -13.80 -21.46
CA THR A 122 -11.21 -15.02 -22.05
C THR A 122 -11.57 -16.08 -21.00
N GLY A 123 -11.15 -15.87 -19.75
CA GLY A 123 -11.21 -16.85 -18.68
C GLY A 123 -9.99 -17.77 -18.62
N THR A 124 -9.04 -17.63 -19.55
CA THR A 124 -7.77 -18.36 -19.51
C THR A 124 -6.72 -17.53 -18.77
N PHE A 125 -6.23 -18.06 -17.66
CA PHE A 125 -5.12 -17.49 -16.88
C PHE A 125 -3.99 -18.51 -16.78
N GLY A 126 -2.75 -18.04 -16.98
CA GLY A 126 -1.56 -18.81 -16.64
C GLY A 126 -1.25 -18.59 -15.17
N THR A 127 -1.15 -19.67 -14.40
CA THR A 127 -0.81 -19.63 -12.98
C THR A 127 0.54 -20.28 -12.71
N ASP A 128 1.31 -19.71 -11.80
CA ASP A 128 2.50 -20.34 -11.21
C ASP A 128 2.31 -20.43 -9.69
N GLY A 129 1.97 -21.61 -9.17
CA GLY A 129 1.59 -21.78 -7.77
C GLY A 129 0.38 -20.92 -7.38
N ASP A 130 0.54 -20.09 -6.34
CA ASP A 130 -0.47 -19.16 -5.83
C ASP A 130 -0.43 -17.80 -6.56
N PHE A 131 0.00 -17.76 -7.81
CA PHE A 131 0.10 -16.53 -8.59
C PHE A 131 -0.52 -16.65 -9.97
N VAL A 132 -1.10 -15.55 -10.44
CA VAL A 132 -1.44 -15.31 -11.84
C VAL A 132 -0.21 -14.74 -12.55
N ALA A 133 0.38 -15.54 -13.43
CA ALA A 133 1.57 -15.19 -14.21
C ALA A 133 1.22 -14.67 -15.61
N SER A 134 0.04 -14.99 -16.14
CA SER A 134 -0.44 -14.40 -17.39
C SER A 134 -1.96 -14.34 -17.46
N ALA A 135 -2.47 -13.39 -18.23
CA ALA A 135 -3.89 -13.24 -18.52
C ALA A 135 -4.12 -13.25 -20.03
N GLU A 136 -5.15 -13.97 -20.47
CA GLU A 136 -5.56 -13.97 -21.87
C GLU A 136 -6.71 -12.96 -22.09
N LEU A 137 -6.46 -12.02 -23.00
CA LEU A 137 -7.37 -10.97 -23.40
C LEU A 137 -7.91 -11.23 -24.80
N LYS A 138 -9.13 -10.76 -25.04
CA LYS A 138 -9.71 -10.72 -26.37
C LYS A 138 -10.36 -9.37 -26.61
N GLU A 139 -9.91 -8.70 -27.66
CA GLU A 139 -10.59 -7.54 -28.22
C GLU A 139 -11.78 -8.03 -29.07
N THR A 140 -12.96 -7.48 -28.83
CA THR A 140 -14.24 -8.03 -29.32
C THR A 140 -14.95 -7.16 -30.34
N THR A 141 -14.53 -5.90 -30.52
CA THR A 141 -15.13 -4.99 -31.52
C THR A 141 -14.47 -5.04 -32.88
N GLY A 142 -13.21 -5.50 -32.98
CA GLY A 142 -12.43 -5.50 -34.21
C GLY A 142 -11.97 -4.12 -34.65
N ASN A 143 -12.02 -3.11 -33.76
CA ASN A 143 -11.70 -1.72 -34.08
C ASN A 143 -10.19 -1.40 -34.04
N GLY A 144 -9.36 -2.39 -33.72
CA GLY A 144 -7.91 -2.26 -33.66
C GLY A 144 -7.37 -2.68 -32.30
N ASP A 145 -6.08 -2.43 -32.08
CA ASP A 145 -5.40 -2.78 -30.86
C ASP A 145 -5.87 -1.91 -29.68
N VAL A 146 -6.12 -2.53 -28.52
CA VAL A 146 -6.57 -1.85 -27.30
C VAL A 146 -5.45 -1.89 -26.24
N SER A 147 -5.13 -0.72 -25.68
CA SER A 147 -4.18 -0.61 -24.57
C SER A 147 -4.86 -0.94 -23.25
N VAL A 148 -4.29 -1.87 -22.51
CA VAL A 148 -4.79 -2.36 -21.23
C VAL A 148 -3.77 -2.07 -20.13
N ALA A 149 -4.20 -1.44 -19.05
CA ALA A 149 -3.43 -1.25 -17.83
C ALA A 149 -3.81 -2.31 -16.80
N PHE A 150 -2.88 -3.20 -16.50
CA PHE A 150 -2.96 -4.15 -15.40
C PHE A 150 -2.37 -3.56 -14.13
N TYR A 151 -3.08 -3.77 -13.03
CA TYR A 151 -2.73 -3.38 -11.68
C TYR A 151 -2.65 -4.65 -10.83
N ALA A 152 -1.46 -4.97 -10.34
CA ALA A 152 -1.20 -6.15 -9.53
C ALA A 152 -0.49 -5.77 -8.23
N VAL A 153 -0.85 -6.42 -7.12
CA VAL A 153 -0.17 -6.21 -5.83
C VAL A 153 1.32 -6.53 -5.98
N MET A 154 2.17 -5.58 -5.59
CA MET A 154 3.62 -5.72 -5.65
C MET A 154 4.05 -6.89 -4.78
N ARG A 155 4.79 -7.83 -5.37
CA ARG A 155 5.38 -8.98 -4.67
C ARG A 155 6.87 -8.89 -4.40
N HIS A 156 7.49 -7.82 -4.87
CA HIS A 156 8.90 -7.56 -4.74
C HIS A 156 9.09 -6.19 -4.11
N GLY A 157 10.19 -6.05 -3.38
CA GLY A 157 10.57 -4.82 -2.74
C GLY A 157 10.37 -4.84 -1.22
N LEU A 158 11.08 -3.91 -0.58
CA LEU A 158 11.14 -3.73 0.86
C LEU A 158 10.33 -2.50 1.22
N THR A 159 9.15 -2.70 1.82
CA THR A 159 8.38 -1.59 2.41
C THR A 159 8.74 -1.41 3.89
N LYS A 160 8.99 -0.17 4.30
CA LYS A 160 9.28 0.21 5.69
C LYS A 160 8.36 1.33 6.16
N ILE A 161 8.02 1.31 7.44
CA ILE A 161 7.36 2.46 8.08
C ILE A 161 8.41 3.20 8.92
N GLN A 162 8.63 4.48 8.64
CA GLN A 162 9.49 5.33 9.46
C GLN A 162 8.70 6.47 10.09
N LYS A 163 9.18 6.94 11.25
CA LYS A 163 8.84 8.27 11.73
C LYS A 163 9.98 9.24 11.43
N ARG A 164 9.64 10.43 10.95
CA ARG A 164 10.61 11.45 10.57
C ARG A 164 10.25 12.79 11.20
N ASN A 165 11.25 13.47 11.76
CA ASN A 165 11.06 14.81 12.29
C ASN A 165 10.81 15.82 11.16
N SER A 166 9.89 16.77 11.34
CA SER A 166 9.70 17.88 10.40
C SER A 166 10.78 18.95 10.58
N GLY A 167 11.57 19.25 9.55
CA GLY A 167 12.47 20.42 9.52
C GLY A 167 13.82 20.18 8.84
N LYS A 168 14.74 21.15 8.92
CA LYS A 168 16.13 20.98 8.44
C LYS A 168 16.91 20.05 9.37
N GLY A 169 17.62 19.07 8.82
CA GLY A 169 18.36 18.05 9.57
C GLY A 169 17.52 16.80 9.88
N ASN A 170 16.80 16.28 8.87
CA ASN A 170 15.88 15.14 8.98
C ASN A 170 16.55 13.92 9.64
N VAL A 171 16.36 13.77 10.95
CA VAL A 171 16.60 12.50 11.64
C VAL A 171 15.33 11.67 11.43
N SER A 172 15.49 10.49 10.85
CA SER A 172 14.46 9.45 10.77
C SER A 172 14.81 8.30 11.70
N GLN A 173 13.78 7.58 12.13
CA GLN A 173 13.91 6.32 12.86
C GLN A 173 12.86 5.37 12.31
N GLU A 174 13.30 4.19 11.89
CA GLU A 174 12.40 3.11 11.50
C GLU A 174 11.51 2.72 12.69
N LEU A 175 10.19 2.63 12.45
CA LEU A 175 9.25 1.99 13.36
C LEU A 175 9.32 0.50 13.03
N GLN A 176 9.91 -0.29 13.92
CA GLN A 176 10.22 -1.70 13.63
C GLN A 176 8.92 -2.51 13.59
N SER A 177 8.65 -3.28 12.52
CA SER A 177 7.55 -4.27 12.48
C SER A 177 7.95 -5.60 11.82
N GLU A 178 9.26 -5.83 11.69
CA GLU A 178 9.93 -6.97 11.05
C GLU A 178 9.92 -6.95 9.50
N ASP A 179 11.01 -7.47 8.95
CA ASP A 179 11.63 -7.11 7.68
C ASP A 179 10.74 -7.35 6.45
N SER A 180 10.54 -6.33 5.62
CA SER A 180 9.83 -6.44 4.32
C SER A 180 8.34 -6.75 4.43
N ILE A 181 7.50 -5.70 4.37
CA ILE A 181 6.16 -5.88 3.79
C ILE A 181 6.36 -6.03 2.29
N THR A 182 6.76 -7.24 1.89
CA THR A 182 6.86 -7.65 0.49
C THR A 182 5.46 -7.86 -0.09
N TRP A 183 4.49 -8.19 0.78
CA TRP A 183 3.12 -8.55 0.45
C TRP A 183 2.18 -8.05 1.56
N ALA A 184 0.99 -7.57 1.20
CA ALA A 184 -0.11 -7.40 2.16
C ALA A 184 -0.83 -8.72 2.49
N PHE A 185 -0.44 -9.81 1.81
CA PHE A 185 -1.12 -11.10 1.82
C PHE A 185 -0.14 -12.22 2.15
N SER A 186 -0.70 -13.39 2.43
CA SER A 186 0.00 -14.67 2.59
C SER A 186 1.27 -14.74 1.76
N ASN A 187 2.45 -14.78 2.40
CA ASN A 187 3.71 -15.12 1.74
C ASN A 187 3.49 -16.36 0.81
N PRO A 188 3.54 -16.16 -0.51
CA PRO A 188 3.09 -17.15 -1.48
C PRO A 188 3.92 -18.44 -1.45
N ASP A 189 5.12 -18.41 -0.86
CA ASP A 189 5.95 -19.60 -0.68
C ASP A 189 5.55 -20.46 0.54
N SER A 190 4.58 -20.04 1.37
CA SER A 190 4.20 -20.74 2.62
C SER A 190 2.75 -20.49 3.12
N PRO A 191 1.70 -20.71 2.31
CA PRO A 191 0.28 -20.37 2.57
C PRO A 191 -0.21 -20.56 4.02
N GLU A 192 0.25 -21.62 4.68
CA GLU A 192 -0.16 -22.07 6.02
C GLU A 192 0.28 -21.18 7.22
N THR A 193 1.12 -20.16 7.03
CA THR A 193 1.58 -19.33 8.16
C THR A 193 0.63 -18.17 8.45
N ASP A 194 0.27 -17.97 9.72
CA ASP A 194 -0.44 -16.78 10.21
C ASP A 194 0.42 -15.54 9.95
N ARG A 195 -0.03 -14.67 9.04
CA ARG A 195 0.79 -13.62 8.41
C ARG A 195 0.27 -12.22 8.61
N GLN A 196 -0.49 -12.04 9.67
CA GLN A 196 -0.85 -10.74 10.17
C GLN A 196 0.39 -10.01 10.69
N ILE A 197 0.88 -9.02 9.93
CA ILE A 197 1.94 -8.13 10.41
C ILE A 197 1.37 -7.29 11.53
N THR A 198 2.00 -7.37 12.70
CA THR A 198 1.61 -6.56 13.84
C THR A 198 2.75 -5.63 14.23
N TRP A 199 2.41 -4.54 14.91
CA TRP A 199 3.42 -3.64 15.44
C TRP A 199 4.32 -4.33 16.48
N ASP A 200 5.64 -4.33 16.27
CA ASP A 200 6.63 -4.95 17.17
C ASP A 200 6.59 -4.34 18.59
N GLY A 201 6.76 -5.18 19.61
CA GLY A 201 6.90 -4.77 21.02
C GLY A 201 8.03 -3.79 21.32
N ARG A 202 9.07 -3.74 20.47
CA ARG A 202 10.16 -2.76 20.50
C ARG A 202 9.70 -1.33 20.24
N ASN A 203 8.51 -1.13 19.65
CA ASN A 203 7.87 0.18 19.53
C ASN A 203 7.20 0.64 20.84
N SER A 204 7.37 -0.09 21.94
CA SER A 204 6.91 0.36 23.25
C SER A 204 7.61 1.66 23.72
N GLY A 205 6.99 2.34 24.68
CA GLY A 205 7.51 3.59 25.24
C GLY A 205 7.57 4.75 24.23
N MET A 206 8.66 5.53 24.26
CA MET A 206 8.85 6.71 23.41
C MET A 206 9.16 6.38 21.93
N ARG A 207 9.54 5.13 21.64
CA ARG A 207 9.85 4.68 20.27
C ARG A 207 8.60 4.65 19.39
N GLY A 208 7.46 4.21 19.90
CA GLY A 208 6.19 4.25 19.18
C GLY A 208 5.43 5.57 19.26
N VAL A 209 5.97 6.62 19.89
CA VAL A 209 5.28 7.92 20.01
C VAL A 209 5.64 8.83 18.84
N LEU A 210 4.61 9.35 18.17
CA LEU A 210 4.72 10.35 17.12
C LEU A 210 4.07 11.67 17.60
N PRO A 211 4.87 12.70 17.93
CA PRO A 211 4.38 13.97 18.44
C PRO A 211 3.89 14.91 17.32
N PRO A 212 3.24 16.03 17.65
CA PRO A 212 2.75 16.98 16.66
C PRO A 212 3.84 17.44 15.68
N LYS A 213 3.48 17.49 14.39
CA LYS A 213 4.34 17.83 13.25
C LYS A 213 5.32 16.75 12.79
N PHE A 214 5.40 15.58 13.43
CA PHE A 214 6.16 14.48 12.84
C PHE A 214 5.44 13.93 11.60
N ASN A 215 6.20 13.31 10.71
CA ASN A 215 5.65 12.53 9.62
C ASN A 215 5.78 11.04 9.94
N MET A 216 4.80 10.26 9.50
CA MET A 216 4.91 8.82 9.32
C MET A 216 5.04 8.58 7.82
N ASP A 217 6.16 8.04 7.37
CA ASP A 217 6.42 7.79 5.96
C ASP A 217 6.43 6.28 5.69
N LEU A 218 5.87 5.89 4.54
CA LEU A 218 6.08 4.58 3.93
C LEU A 218 7.24 4.72 2.95
N LEU A 219 8.33 4.00 3.20
CA LEU A 219 9.42 3.86 2.24
C LEU A 219 9.26 2.57 1.48
N PHE A 220 9.66 2.59 0.23
CA PHE A 220 9.73 1.42 -0.63
C PHE A 220 11.10 1.37 -1.28
N PHE A 221 11.61 0.16 -1.46
CA PHE A 221 12.82 -0.11 -2.22
C PHE A 221 12.64 -1.37 -3.04
N ASP A 222 12.76 -1.25 -4.36
CA ASP A 222 12.84 -2.37 -5.29
C ASP A 222 13.84 -2.04 -6.40
N THR A 223 14.54 -3.05 -6.93
CA THR A 223 15.57 -2.86 -7.97
C THR A 223 15.03 -2.91 -9.39
N GLU A 224 13.84 -3.47 -9.60
CA GLU A 224 13.32 -3.85 -10.91
C GLU A 224 11.96 -3.18 -11.21
N PHE A 225 11.12 -2.97 -10.20
CA PHE A 225 9.73 -2.56 -10.36
C PHE A 225 9.39 -1.24 -9.66
N ALA A 226 8.56 -0.44 -10.32
CA ALA A 226 8.06 0.81 -9.78
C ALA A 226 6.65 0.61 -9.20
N THR A 227 6.33 1.25 -8.07
CA THR A 227 4.95 1.31 -7.58
C THR A 227 4.14 2.25 -8.48
N ALA A 228 2.91 1.87 -8.82
CA ALA A 228 1.99 2.64 -9.67
C ALA A 228 1.32 3.83 -8.94
N VAL A 229 2.01 4.37 -7.95
CA VAL A 229 1.55 5.47 -7.11
C VAL A 229 1.82 6.77 -7.86
N GLU A 230 0.89 7.16 -8.74
CA GLU A 230 1.05 8.32 -9.61
C GLU A 230 0.35 9.59 -9.07
N ALA A 231 -0.61 9.46 -8.15
CA ALA A 231 -1.47 10.57 -7.70
C ALA A 231 -1.75 10.58 -6.19
N ALA A 232 -2.28 11.70 -5.69
CA ALA A 232 -2.63 11.92 -4.28
C ALA A 232 -3.81 11.07 -3.78
N ASP A 233 -4.62 10.52 -4.69
CA ASP A 233 -5.79 9.67 -4.43
C ASP A 233 -5.63 8.32 -5.14
N ALA A 234 -4.53 7.61 -4.87
CA ALA A 234 -4.22 6.34 -5.49
C ALA A 234 -5.24 5.25 -5.07
N GLU A 235 -6.24 4.98 -5.91
CA GLU A 235 -7.26 3.93 -5.69
C GLU A 235 -6.67 2.51 -5.74
N ASN A 236 -5.51 2.36 -6.35
CA ASN A 236 -4.72 1.14 -6.43
C ASN A 236 -3.83 0.91 -5.20
N VAL A 237 -4.12 1.50 -4.04
CA VAL A 237 -3.29 1.34 -2.83
C VAL A 237 -4.16 1.07 -1.62
N GLU A 238 -3.92 -0.07 -0.97
CA GLU A 238 -4.57 -0.39 0.30
C GLU A 238 -3.63 -0.09 1.47
N VAL A 239 -4.03 0.84 2.34
CA VAL A 239 -3.30 1.15 3.57
C VAL A 239 -4.30 1.20 4.71
N SER A 240 -4.03 0.45 5.79
CA SER A 240 -4.80 0.51 7.03
C SER A 240 -3.86 0.34 8.21
N ILE A 241 -3.42 1.46 8.77
CA ILE A 241 -2.42 1.48 9.85
C ILE A 241 -3.10 1.93 11.15
N PRO A 242 -3.23 1.06 12.18
CA PRO A 242 -3.82 1.46 13.44
C PRO A 242 -2.86 2.35 14.24
N VAL A 243 -3.38 3.46 14.76
CA VAL A 243 -2.70 4.34 15.72
C VAL A 243 -3.61 4.65 16.90
N ASN A 244 -3.05 4.69 18.11
CA ASN A 244 -3.72 5.26 19.26
C ASN A 244 -3.56 6.77 19.24
N GLN A 245 -4.65 7.46 18.93
CA GLN A 245 -4.70 8.91 18.87
C GLN A 245 -5.20 9.48 20.20
N ARG A 246 -4.53 10.53 20.67
CA ARG A 246 -5.04 11.40 21.72
C ARG A 246 -4.78 12.89 21.42
N PRO A 247 -5.62 13.80 21.90
CA PRO A 247 -5.31 15.23 21.89
C PRO A 247 -4.06 15.54 22.74
N LEU A 248 -3.35 16.60 22.36
CA LEU A 248 -2.33 17.23 23.20
C LEU A 248 -3.00 17.82 24.45
N ARG A 249 -2.41 17.61 25.63
CA ARG A 249 -2.97 18.17 26.86
C ARG A 249 -2.65 19.66 27.00
N PRO A 250 -3.47 20.44 27.72
CA PRO A 250 -3.19 21.86 27.97
C PRO A 250 -1.86 22.12 28.70
N ASP A 251 -1.42 21.17 29.53
CA ASP A 251 -0.15 21.18 30.27
C ASP A 251 1.03 20.57 29.49
N GLU A 252 0.79 20.03 28.28
CA GLU A 252 1.85 19.47 27.44
C GLU A 252 2.33 20.46 26.38
N GLU A 253 3.61 20.80 26.43
CA GLU A 253 4.24 21.55 25.36
C GLU A 253 4.65 20.64 24.20
N ALA A 254 4.09 20.88 23.01
CA ALA A 254 4.45 20.14 21.80
C ALA A 254 5.95 20.19 21.49
N ALA A 255 6.61 21.32 21.80
CA ALA A 255 8.05 21.48 21.60
C ALA A 255 8.87 20.57 22.53
N GLU A 256 8.46 20.45 23.79
CA GLU A 256 9.14 19.59 24.76
C GLU A 256 8.98 18.11 24.38
N LEU A 257 7.77 17.69 23.98
CA LEU A 257 7.52 16.33 23.53
C LEU A 257 8.34 15.97 22.28
N ARG A 258 8.37 16.86 21.28
CA ARG A 258 9.24 16.69 20.10
C ARG A 258 10.69 16.51 20.50
N ARG A 259 11.22 17.38 21.37
CA ARG A 259 12.62 17.29 21.84
C ARG A 259 12.92 15.95 22.49
N LYS A 260 12.05 15.46 23.38
CA LYS A 260 12.22 14.15 24.04
C LYS A 260 12.25 13.00 23.02
N VAL A 261 11.31 12.98 22.09
CA VAL A 261 11.26 11.94 21.03
C VAL A 261 12.49 12.03 20.12
N THR A 262 12.87 13.23 19.67
CA THR A 262 14.05 13.42 18.81
C THR A 262 15.35 12.95 19.48
N GLN A 263 15.51 13.20 20.78
CA GLN A 263 16.69 12.70 21.52
C GLN A 263 16.77 11.17 21.52
N THR A 264 15.63 10.48 21.59
CA THR A 264 15.57 9.01 21.51
C THR A 264 15.72 8.45 20.09
N MET A 265 15.78 9.29 19.06
CA MET A 265 16.06 8.86 17.67
C MET A 265 17.55 8.84 17.36
N VAL A 266 18.35 9.63 18.08
CA VAL A 266 19.80 9.78 17.84
C VAL A 266 20.62 8.78 18.67
N ALA A 267 20.01 8.21 19.72
CA ALA A 267 20.63 7.25 20.64
C ALA A 267 20.22 5.81 20.31
#